data_AF-A0A9E1BIP9-F1
#
_entry.id   AF-A0A9E1BIP9-F1
#
_cell.length_a   1.000
_cell.length_b   1.000
_cell.length_c   1.000
_cell.angle_alpha   90.00
_cell.angle_beta   90.00
_cell.angle_gamma   90.00
#
_symmetry.space_group_name_H-M   'P 1'
#
loop_
_entity.id
_entity.type
_entity.pdbx_description
1 polymer ?
#
loop_
_entity_poly.entity_id
_entity_poly.type
_entity_poly.pdbx_seq_one_letter_code
_entity_poly.pdbx_strand_id
1 'polypeptide(L)'
;MLDLIKDYMRLSCISRTESQSAVYEFDCIIPDILPDMAKILAIDAAAGIETISKGSSSATVNFRIDYKILYMPDVGKISEELPETPEIKSFTAFSEHTAVLDTDFIGENTMIRATCCVENIESDYINSRKISIKTAVRMDPVIINTNEEGICTGIAGLEDVQAQKSNITLSTIAESAADTIVIDEDIELSSGKAAYKELLRTDAILSDTTCSVTGDKLQIRGNLEICTLYVSDDRTQSVQIIENEVPFAHSIEVETIGDDILWKTDFVLKKYKVEICQDSDGENRILHVEAEISVTADAYTAQTFELLSDAYSLTQKFTLEKAEITGMLVMDDISGQFVLRDAASKSEEQPEISQVVNVTAMVGRVKIEVEDGRINTEGEIICNILYMSNDNDQPAASFLTRLPFTQSFDSRQAKVGMDACISFDVNHVSFNIMSPSEIELRISISARGTVVKYCKFNVISNVTQPDDPYICENDEKPSILLYVVQPGDTLWKIAKRYNAPVELLKEVNQLKNPDLILPGQKLLIPR
;
A
#
# COMPACT_ATOMS: atom_id res chain seq x y z
N MET A 1 -10.63 -23.71 -42.28
CA MET A 1 -10.90 -22.55 -41.42
C MET A 1 -9.66 -22.36 -40.57
N LEU A 2 -9.09 -21.16 -40.54
CA LEU A 2 -7.93 -20.87 -39.71
C LEU A 2 -8.37 -20.64 -38.27
N ASP A 3 -7.66 -21.23 -37.33
CA ASP A 3 -7.90 -21.06 -35.90
C ASP A 3 -6.61 -20.61 -35.21
N LEU A 4 -6.72 -19.73 -34.23
CA LEU A 4 -5.58 -19.32 -33.41
C LEU A 4 -5.27 -20.40 -32.37
N ILE A 5 -4.00 -20.77 -32.26
CA ILE A 5 -3.52 -21.58 -31.13
C ILE A 5 -3.32 -20.62 -29.97
N LYS A 6 -4.13 -20.78 -28.93
CA LYS A 6 -4.10 -19.93 -27.74
C LYS A 6 -3.48 -20.67 -26.57
N ASP A 7 -2.63 -19.96 -25.85
CA ASP A 7 -2.26 -20.26 -24.48
C ASP A 7 -2.87 -19.17 -23.58
N TYR A 8 -2.80 -19.34 -22.26
CA TYR A 8 -3.37 -18.39 -21.31
C TYR A 8 -2.31 -17.82 -20.39
N MET A 9 -2.40 -16.52 -20.17
CA MET A 9 -1.55 -15.81 -19.25
C MET A 9 -2.39 -15.17 -18.16
N ARG A 10 -2.05 -15.43 -16.89
CA ARG A 10 -2.57 -14.64 -15.77
C ARG A 10 -1.80 -13.35 -15.66
N LEU A 11 -2.46 -12.24 -15.96
CA LEU A 11 -1.92 -10.91 -15.82
C LEU A 11 -2.53 -10.24 -14.61
N SER A 12 -1.69 -9.94 -13.62
CA SER A 12 -2.05 -9.02 -12.57
C SER A 12 -1.61 -7.62 -12.98
N CYS A 13 -2.54 -6.66 -13.01
CA CYS A 13 -2.19 -5.25 -13.13
C CYS A 13 -2.71 -4.50 -11.91
N ILE A 14 -1.79 -3.77 -11.28
CA ILE A 14 -2.14 -2.82 -10.23
C ILE A 14 -2.53 -1.53 -10.95
N SER A 15 -3.71 -1.01 -10.69
CA SER A 15 -4.15 0.31 -11.10
C SER A 15 -4.43 1.15 -9.86
N ARG A 16 -3.81 2.32 -9.79
CA ARG A 16 -4.13 3.32 -8.77
C ARG A 16 -5.21 4.25 -9.32
N THR A 17 -6.23 4.47 -8.50
CA THR A 17 -7.18 5.57 -8.69
C THR A 17 -6.78 6.74 -7.82
N GLU A 18 -7.29 7.92 -8.12
CA GLU A 18 -7.02 9.11 -7.29
C GLU A 18 -7.51 8.90 -5.86
N SER A 19 -6.69 9.30 -4.89
CA SER A 19 -7.07 9.36 -3.48
C SER A 19 -8.28 10.27 -3.31
N GLN A 20 -9.26 9.82 -2.52
CA GLN A 20 -10.45 10.62 -2.22
C GLN A 20 -10.36 11.13 -0.78
N SER A 21 -10.52 12.43 -0.58
CA SER A 21 -10.64 13.02 0.76
C SER A 21 -12.07 13.54 0.96
N ALA A 22 -12.67 13.22 2.11
CA ALA A 22 -13.98 13.72 2.50
C ALA A 22 -14.01 14.08 3.99
N VAL A 23 -14.90 15.00 4.37
CA VAL A 23 -15.12 15.40 5.76
C VAL A 23 -16.39 14.74 6.28
N TYR A 24 -16.28 14.08 7.42
CA TYR A 24 -17.36 13.38 8.09
C TYR A 24 -17.69 14.06 9.41
N GLU A 25 -18.96 14.43 9.60
CA GLU A 25 -19.44 15.06 10.82
C GLU A 25 -20.05 14.02 11.75
N PHE A 26 -19.71 14.08 13.04
CA PHE A 26 -20.19 13.18 14.08
C PHE A 26 -20.52 13.95 15.35
N ASP A 27 -21.77 13.86 15.79
CA ASP A 27 -22.23 14.41 17.06
C ASP A 27 -22.04 13.37 18.16
N CYS A 28 -20.98 13.55 18.94
CA CYS A 28 -20.60 12.66 20.03
C CYS A 28 -21.28 13.06 21.35
N ILE A 29 -21.80 12.07 22.09
CA ILE A 29 -22.42 12.26 23.40
C ILE A 29 -21.56 11.57 24.47
N ILE A 30 -21.29 12.28 25.56
CA ILE A 30 -20.56 11.75 26.71
C ILE A 30 -21.43 10.71 27.42
N PRO A 31 -20.95 9.48 27.65
CA PRO A 31 -21.69 8.43 28.37
C PRO A 31 -22.24 8.88 29.73
N ASP A 32 -23.46 8.47 30.07
CA ASP A 32 -24.15 8.87 31.32
C ASP A 32 -23.38 8.51 32.60
N ILE A 33 -22.54 7.47 32.53
CA ILE A 33 -21.70 7.01 33.66
C ILE A 33 -20.54 7.97 33.97
N LEU A 34 -20.18 8.85 33.04
CA LEU A 34 -19.08 9.80 33.17
C LEU A 34 -19.59 11.18 33.61
N PRO A 35 -18.75 12.04 34.21
CA PRO A 35 -19.11 13.41 34.58
C PRO A 35 -19.39 14.31 33.36
N ASP A 36 -20.03 15.45 33.61
CA ASP A 36 -20.21 16.52 32.63
C ASP A 36 -18.84 17.08 32.21
N MET A 37 -18.70 17.52 30.96
CA MET A 37 -17.47 18.11 30.43
C MET A 37 -17.44 19.62 30.62
N ALA A 38 -16.32 20.12 31.12
CA ALA A 38 -15.98 21.54 31.10
C ALA A 38 -15.18 21.93 29.84
N LYS A 39 -14.22 21.10 29.43
CA LYS A 39 -13.31 21.41 28.31
C LYS A 39 -12.85 20.14 27.58
N ILE A 40 -12.78 20.20 26.26
CA ILE A 40 -12.13 19.17 25.42
C ILE A 40 -10.62 19.40 25.47
N LEU A 41 -9.84 18.36 25.76
CA LEU A 41 -8.38 18.45 25.85
C LEU A 41 -7.71 17.91 24.59
N ALA A 42 -8.15 16.75 24.13
CA ALA A 42 -7.69 16.14 22.90
C ALA A 42 -8.75 15.21 22.33
N ILE A 43 -8.83 15.17 21.02
CA ILE A 43 -9.56 14.14 20.28
C ILE A 43 -8.55 13.53 19.33
N ASP A 44 -8.53 12.21 19.30
CA ASP A 44 -7.84 11.46 18.28
C ASP A 44 -8.82 10.52 17.58
N ALA A 45 -8.50 10.17 16.33
CA ALA A 45 -9.32 9.32 15.52
C ALA A 45 -8.45 8.38 14.68
N ALA A 46 -8.88 7.12 14.59
CA ALA A 46 -8.35 6.16 13.65
C ALA A 46 -9.49 5.75 12.70
N ALA A 47 -9.22 5.72 11.40
CA ALA A 47 -10.17 5.26 10.40
C ALA A 47 -9.74 3.88 9.87
N GLY A 48 -10.63 2.90 9.96
CA GLY A 48 -10.37 1.52 9.53
C GLY A 48 -11.45 1.03 8.57
N ILE A 49 -11.03 0.31 7.51
CA ILE A 49 -11.97 -0.30 6.56
C ILE A 49 -12.53 -1.59 7.15
N GLU A 50 -13.85 -1.70 7.15
CA GLU A 50 -14.56 -2.90 7.58
C GLU A 50 -14.80 -3.84 6.42
N THR A 51 -15.40 -3.32 5.34
CA THR A 51 -15.74 -4.12 4.16
C THR A 51 -15.61 -3.32 2.86
N ILE A 52 -15.24 -4.01 1.78
CA ILE A 52 -15.25 -3.47 0.42
C ILE A 52 -16.14 -4.38 -0.43
N SER A 53 -17.22 -3.82 -0.95
CA SER A 53 -18.18 -4.51 -1.81
C SER A 53 -18.05 -4.02 -3.25
N LYS A 54 -17.90 -4.95 -4.18
CA LYS A 54 -17.70 -4.66 -5.60
C LYS A 54 -19.06 -4.54 -6.31
N GLY A 55 -19.29 -3.42 -6.98
CA GLY A 55 -20.38 -3.24 -7.94
C GLY A 55 -19.93 -3.46 -9.38
N SER A 56 -20.80 -3.15 -10.35
CA SER A 56 -20.49 -3.27 -11.79
C SER A 56 -19.57 -2.17 -12.32
N SER A 57 -19.56 -1.00 -11.69
CA SER A 57 -18.80 0.18 -12.13
C SER A 57 -18.26 1.03 -10.98
N SER A 58 -18.45 0.59 -9.75
CA SER A 58 -17.98 1.28 -8.54
C SER A 58 -17.81 0.27 -7.41
N ALA A 59 -16.99 0.64 -6.42
CA ALA A 59 -16.84 -0.12 -5.20
C ALA A 59 -17.40 0.66 -4.02
N THR A 60 -18.16 -0.01 -3.16
CA THR A 60 -18.67 0.56 -1.92
C THR A 60 -17.75 0.16 -0.79
N VAL A 61 -17.17 1.15 -0.11
CA VAL A 61 -16.28 0.97 1.03
C VAL A 61 -17.02 1.36 2.30
N ASN A 62 -17.25 0.41 3.19
CA ASN A 62 -17.73 0.68 4.54
C ASN A 62 -16.52 0.75 5.46
N PHE A 63 -16.43 1.83 6.22
CA PHE A 63 -15.34 2.07 7.13
C PHE A 63 -15.85 2.73 8.41
N ARG A 64 -15.11 2.55 9.48
CA ARG A 64 -15.41 3.04 10.81
C ARG A 64 -14.33 4.02 11.24
N ILE A 65 -14.76 5.11 11.86
CA ILE A 65 -13.86 6.06 12.53
C ILE A 65 -14.05 5.86 14.03
N ASP A 66 -12.97 5.44 14.70
CA ASP A 66 -12.92 5.26 16.15
C ASP A 66 -12.27 6.49 16.79
N TYR A 67 -12.99 7.13 17.68
CA TYR A 67 -12.58 8.33 18.41
C TYR A 67 -12.11 7.99 19.82
N LYS A 68 -11.02 8.63 20.24
CA LYS A 68 -10.54 8.66 21.62
C LYS A 68 -10.57 10.10 22.10
N ILE A 69 -11.39 10.37 23.12
CA ILE A 69 -11.67 11.72 23.58
C ILE A 69 -11.13 11.85 25.00
N LEU A 70 -10.28 12.85 25.22
CA LEU A 70 -9.78 13.28 26.52
C LEU A 70 -10.41 14.63 26.84
N TYR A 71 -11.00 14.74 28.03
CA TYR A 71 -11.69 15.94 28.46
C TYR A 71 -11.49 16.19 29.95
N MET A 72 -11.68 17.45 30.35
CA MET A 72 -11.69 17.85 31.75
C MET A 72 -13.15 17.88 32.23
N PRO A 73 -13.50 17.19 33.33
CA PRO A 73 -14.84 17.20 33.86
C PRO A 73 -15.18 18.57 34.48
N ASP A 74 -16.45 18.96 34.40
CA ASP A 74 -17.00 20.06 35.18
C ASP A 74 -17.21 19.58 36.61
N VAL A 75 -16.21 19.83 37.45
CA VAL A 75 -16.22 19.42 38.86
C VAL A 75 -17.18 20.29 39.70
N GLY A 76 -17.80 21.32 39.10
CA GLY A 76 -18.61 22.30 39.81
C GLY A 76 -17.80 23.11 40.84
N LYS A 77 -18.38 24.21 41.33
CA LYS A 77 -17.80 24.97 42.46
C LYS A 77 -18.08 24.28 43.79
N ILE A 78 -17.59 23.06 44.03
CA ILE A 78 -17.78 22.40 45.35
C ILE A 78 -16.53 21.64 45.79
N SER A 79 -15.57 22.37 46.37
CA SER A 79 -15.12 22.23 47.77
C SER A 79 -13.98 23.24 48.03
N GLU A 80 -13.69 23.55 49.31
CA GLU A 80 -12.64 24.50 49.72
C GLU A 80 -11.20 24.04 49.39
N GLU A 81 -11.04 22.86 48.79
CA GLU A 81 -9.78 22.32 48.29
C GLU A 81 -9.99 21.84 46.85
N LEU A 82 -9.63 22.68 45.87
CA LEU A 82 -9.43 22.21 44.49
C LEU A 82 -8.38 21.09 44.54
N PRO A 83 -8.56 19.97 43.81
CA PRO A 83 -7.50 18.99 43.69
C PRO A 83 -6.25 19.69 43.14
N GLU A 84 -5.06 19.37 43.69
CA GLU A 84 -3.79 19.97 43.26
C GLU A 84 -3.53 19.75 41.76
N THR A 85 -4.14 18.71 41.18
CA THR A 85 -4.09 18.37 39.77
C THR A 85 -5.49 18.37 39.13
N PRO A 86 -5.62 18.91 37.91
CA PRO A 86 -6.86 18.86 37.13
C PRO A 86 -7.23 17.40 36.81
N GLU A 87 -8.48 17.01 37.09
CA GLU A 87 -8.96 15.67 36.75
C GLU A 87 -9.07 15.53 35.22
N ILE A 88 -8.59 14.43 34.67
CA ILE A 88 -8.72 14.11 33.25
C ILE A 88 -9.54 12.84 33.14
N LYS A 89 -10.55 12.88 32.27
CA LYS A 89 -11.37 11.73 31.91
C LYS A 89 -11.25 11.45 30.43
N SER A 90 -11.52 10.20 30.08
CA SER A 90 -11.57 9.78 28.70
C SER A 90 -12.74 8.87 28.41
N PHE A 91 -13.07 8.78 27.13
CA PHE A 91 -13.97 7.77 26.61
C PHE A 91 -13.72 7.54 25.14
N THR A 92 -14.23 6.43 24.63
CA THR A 92 -14.21 6.11 23.21
C THR A 92 -15.61 6.28 22.61
N ALA A 93 -15.63 6.66 21.34
CA ALA A 93 -16.85 6.71 20.54
C ALA A 93 -16.51 6.26 19.12
N PHE A 94 -17.51 5.96 18.29
CA PHE A 94 -17.28 5.62 16.90
C PHE A 94 -18.38 6.14 16.00
N SER A 95 -18.07 6.27 14.72
CA SER A 95 -19.02 6.55 13.65
C SER A 95 -18.76 5.67 12.45
N GLU A 96 -19.81 5.12 11.86
CA GLU A 96 -19.76 4.27 10.67
C GLU A 96 -20.12 5.09 9.44
N HIS A 97 -19.38 4.90 8.35
CA HIS A 97 -19.54 5.64 7.11
C HIS A 97 -19.41 4.75 5.89
N THR A 98 -19.97 5.21 4.78
CA THR A 98 -19.89 4.56 3.48
C THR A 98 -19.34 5.54 2.45
N ALA A 99 -18.31 5.14 1.72
CA ALA A 99 -17.77 5.86 0.57
C ALA A 99 -17.98 5.04 -0.71
N VAL A 100 -18.17 5.74 -1.83
CA VAL A 100 -18.26 5.11 -3.15
C VAL A 100 -17.02 5.49 -3.94
N LEU A 101 -16.25 4.48 -4.34
CA LEU A 101 -15.12 4.61 -5.22
C LEU A 101 -15.60 4.38 -6.65
N ASP A 102 -15.61 5.43 -7.46
CA ASP A 102 -15.82 5.31 -8.89
C ASP A 102 -14.54 4.73 -9.52
N THR A 103 -14.68 3.61 -10.22
CA THR A 103 -13.55 2.91 -10.83
C THR A 103 -13.94 2.43 -12.22
N ASP A 104 -13.17 2.80 -13.23
CA ASP A 104 -13.49 2.47 -14.62
C ASP A 104 -13.38 0.97 -14.95
N PHE A 105 -12.80 0.16 -14.05
CA PHE A 105 -12.48 -1.24 -14.29
C PHE A 105 -12.76 -2.12 -13.05
N ILE A 106 -13.94 -2.75 -13.01
CA ILE A 106 -14.25 -3.87 -12.12
C ILE A 106 -14.68 -5.07 -12.97
N GLY A 107 -13.71 -5.89 -13.39
CA GLY A 107 -13.96 -7.23 -13.93
C GLY A 107 -14.22 -8.27 -12.84
N GLU A 108 -14.62 -9.50 -13.23
CA GLU A 108 -14.92 -10.61 -12.29
C GLU A 108 -13.76 -10.90 -11.32
N ASN A 109 -12.52 -10.78 -11.78
CA ASN A 109 -11.30 -11.08 -11.00
C ASN A 109 -10.57 -9.83 -10.47
N THR A 110 -11.32 -8.76 -10.20
CA THR A 110 -10.77 -7.52 -9.62
C THR A 110 -10.72 -7.63 -8.11
N MET A 111 -9.56 -7.47 -7.49
CA MET A 111 -9.43 -7.24 -6.06
C MET A 111 -9.29 -5.73 -5.81
N ILE A 112 -10.01 -5.21 -4.83
CA ILE A 112 -9.90 -3.81 -4.42
C ILE A 112 -9.43 -3.83 -2.98
N ARG A 113 -8.28 -3.22 -2.74
CA ARG A 113 -7.78 -2.88 -1.40
C ARG A 113 -7.94 -1.37 -1.25
N ALA A 114 -8.11 -0.89 -0.03
CA ALA A 114 -8.05 0.53 0.26
C ALA A 114 -7.47 0.70 1.66
N THR A 115 -6.93 1.89 1.92
CA THR A 115 -6.51 2.29 3.26
C THR A 115 -7.15 3.63 3.58
N CYS A 116 -7.45 3.85 4.86
CA CYS A 116 -7.98 5.13 5.34
C CYS A 116 -6.90 5.82 6.17
N CYS A 117 -6.76 7.12 5.99
CA CYS A 117 -5.88 7.97 6.76
C CYS A 117 -6.68 9.18 7.26
N VAL A 118 -6.68 9.42 8.57
CA VAL A 118 -7.26 10.66 9.12
C VAL A 118 -6.28 11.79 8.79
N GLU A 119 -6.73 12.85 8.12
CA GLU A 119 -5.89 14.00 7.74
C GLU A 119 -6.05 15.18 8.71
N ASN A 120 -7.24 15.33 9.29
CA ASN A 120 -7.56 16.43 10.20
C ASN A 120 -8.74 16.08 11.10
N ILE A 121 -8.75 16.62 12.32
CA ILE A 121 -9.86 16.52 13.26
C ILE A 121 -10.12 17.92 13.81
N GLU A 122 -11.35 18.39 13.66
CA GLU A 122 -11.86 19.61 14.27
C GLU A 122 -12.97 19.26 15.24
N SER A 123 -13.12 20.03 16.32
CA SER A 123 -14.19 19.81 17.27
C SER A 123 -14.74 21.10 17.84
N ASP A 124 -16.05 21.11 18.04
CA ASP A 124 -16.80 22.19 18.63
C ASP A 124 -17.51 21.69 19.89
N TYR A 125 -17.30 22.40 21.00
CA TYR A 125 -18.08 22.21 22.21
C TYR A 125 -19.51 22.69 21.95
N ILE A 126 -20.50 21.78 22.06
CA ILE A 126 -21.91 22.16 21.93
C ILE A 126 -22.49 22.45 23.32
N ASN A 127 -22.31 21.52 24.25
CA ASN A 127 -22.72 21.64 25.66
C ASN A 127 -21.94 20.64 26.53
N SER A 128 -22.26 20.58 27.83
CA SER A 128 -21.53 19.77 28.81
C SER A 128 -21.57 18.26 28.54
N ARG A 129 -22.40 17.79 27.60
CA ARG A 129 -22.54 16.37 27.24
C ARG A 129 -22.42 16.09 25.75
N LYS A 130 -22.22 17.11 24.91
CA LYS A 130 -22.25 16.95 23.45
C LYS A 130 -21.12 17.70 22.77
N ILE A 131 -20.41 17.00 21.89
CA ILE A 131 -19.30 17.50 21.08
C ILE A 131 -19.66 17.27 19.61
N SER A 132 -19.46 18.28 18.75
CA SER A 132 -19.46 18.07 17.30
C SER A 132 -18.03 17.80 16.85
N ILE A 133 -17.81 16.72 16.12
CA ILE A 133 -16.48 16.33 15.61
C ILE A 133 -16.55 16.30 14.09
N LYS A 134 -15.60 16.95 13.42
CA LYS A 134 -15.43 16.91 11.97
C LYS A 134 -14.10 16.26 11.65
N THR A 135 -14.15 15.15 10.93
CA THR A 135 -12.97 14.35 10.61
C THR A 135 -12.75 14.34 9.12
N ALA A 136 -11.62 14.87 8.66
CA ALA A 136 -11.18 14.71 7.28
C ALA A 136 -10.49 13.34 7.15
N VAL A 137 -11.02 12.47 6.29
CA VAL A 137 -10.45 11.15 6.01
C VAL A 137 -10.08 11.07 4.54
N ARG A 138 -8.83 10.70 4.26
CA ARG A 138 -8.35 10.30 2.94
C ARG A 138 -8.46 8.79 2.79
N MET A 139 -8.96 8.37 1.64
CA MET A 139 -9.00 6.99 1.22
C MET A 139 -8.07 6.79 0.03
N ASP A 140 -7.16 5.83 0.17
CA ASP A 140 -6.14 5.48 -0.83
C ASP A 140 -6.46 4.09 -1.40
N PRO A 141 -7.25 3.99 -2.48
CA PRO A 141 -7.61 2.74 -3.13
C PRO A 141 -6.50 2.16 -4.01
N VAL A 142 -6.36 0.84 -3.98
CA VAL A 142 -5.49 0.04 -4.82
C VAL A 142 -6.32 -1.04 -5.49
N ILE A 143 -6.44 -0.97 -6.81
CA ILE A 143 -7.17 -1.94 -7.61
C ILE A 143 -6.17 -2.91 -8.21
N ILE A 144 -6.36 -4.21 -8.00
CA ILE A 144 -5.54 -5.27 -8.56
C ILE A 144 -6.46 -6.10 -9.47
N ASN A 145 -6.32 -5.96 -10.77
CA ASN A 145 -7.05 -6.77 -11.73
C ASN A 145 -6.21 -7.99 -12.10
N THR A 146 -6.74 -9.20 -11.91
CA THR A 146 -6.08 -10.42 -12.37
C THR A 146 -6.88 -11.05 -13.50
N ASN A 147 -6.49 -10.79 -14.74
CA ASN A 147 -7.18 -11.32 -15.90
C ASN A 147 -6.43 -12.51 -16.50
N GLU A 148 -7.18 -13.52 -16.94
CA GLU A 148 -6.64 -14.55 -17.83
C GLU A 148 -6.78 -14.05 -19.26
N GLU A 149 -5.66 -13.61 -19.83
CA GLU A 149 -5.61 -13.14 -21.21
C GLU A 149 -5.17 -14.28 -22.12
N GLY A 150 -5.97 -14.52 -23.16
CA GLY A 150 -5.66 -15.49 -24.21
C GLY A 150 -4.56 -14.95 -25.11
N ILE A 151 -3.38 -15.56 -25.06
CA ILE A 151 -2.25 -15.20 -25.92
C ILE A 151 -2.16 -16.15 -27.10
N CYS A 152 -2.04 -15.60 -28.29
CA CYS A 152 -1.83 -16.40 -29.50
C CYS A 152 -0.36 -16.82 -29.58
N THR A 153 -0.09 -18.11 -29.72
CA THR A 153 1.26 -18.68 -29.86
C THR A 153 1.51 -19.24 -31.27
N GLY A 154 0.45 -19.37 -32.08
CA GLY A 154 0.51 -19.88 -33.45
C GLY A 154 -0.85 -19.87 -34.15
N ILE A 155 -0.87 -20.37 -35.38
CA ILE A 155 -2.08 -20.50 -36.21
C ILE A 155 -2.19 -21.95 -36.67
N ALA A 156 -3.37 -22.54 -36.51
CA ALA A 156 -3.73 -23.87 -36.98
C ALA A 156 -4.58 -23.80 -38.26
N GLY A 157 -4.59 -24.89 -39.02
CA GLY A 157 -5.40 -25.05 -40.24
C GLY A 157 -4.63 -24.93 -41.55
N LEU A 158 -3.35 -24.55 -41.51
CA LEU A 158 -2.43 -24.53 -42.65
C LEU A 158 -1.05 -25.03 -42.22
N GLU A 159 -0.42 -25.88 -43.02
CA GLU A 159 0.90 -26.45 -42.72
C GLU A 159 2.07 -25.54 -43.14
N ASP A 160 1.80 -24.55 -43.99
CA ASP A 160 2.80 -23.68 -44.61
C ASP A 160 2.91 -22.31 -43.94
N VAL A 161 2.32 -22.15 -42.76
CA VAL A 161 2.36 -20.89 -42.01
C VAL A 161 3.78 -20.63 -41.49
N GLN A 162 4.32 -19.49 -41.90
CA GLN A 162 5.48 -18.88 -41.29
C GLN A 162 5.02 -18.03 -40.11
N ALA A 163 5.64 -18.21 -38.94
CA ALA A 163 5.31 -17.49 -37.71
C ALA A 163 6.52 -16.71 -37.18
N GLN A 164 6.31 -15.45 -36.81
CA GLN A 164 7.29 -14.64 -36.08
C GLN A 164 6.86 -14.53 -34.63
N LYS A 165 7.76 -14.91 -33.73
CA LYS A 165 7.49 -14.90 -32.30
C LYS A 165 8.30 -13.84 -31.56
N SER A 166 7.79 -13.38 -30.42
CA SER A 166 8.45 -12.43 -29.53
C SER A 166 8.24 -12.85 -28.08
N ASN A 167 9.22 -12.59 -27.22
CA ASN A 167 9.12 -12.91 -25.80
C ASN A 167 8.79 -11.68 -24.97
N ILE A 168 7.96 -11.87 -23.94
CA ILE A 168 7.72 -10.86 -22.92
C ILE A 168 7.83 -11.49 -21.54
N THR A 169 8.45 -10.78 -20.60
CA THR A 169 8.57 -11.22 -19.20
C THR A 169 7.68 -10.34 -18.32
N LEU A 170 6.80 -10.96 -17.56
CA LEU A 170 5.80 -10.31 -16.71
C LEU A 170 5.72 -11.01 -15.36
N SER A 171 5.28 -10.29 -14.33
CA SER A 171 5.04 -10.87 -13.01
C SER A 171 3.64 -11.46 -12.94
N THR A 172 3.56 -12.68 -12.41
CA THR A 172 2.31 -13.40 -12.14
C THR A 172 2.26 -13.75 -10.66
N ILE A 173 1.06 -13.80 -10.08
CA ILE A 173 0.86 -14.32 -8.72
C ILE A 173 0.89 -15.83 -8.79
N ALA A 174 1.90 -16.44 -8.18
CA ALA A 174 2.05 -17.89 -8.08
C ALA A 174 1.19 -18.44 -6.93
N GLU A 175 1.15 -17.73 -5.81
CA GLU A 175 0.43 -18.14 -4.60
C GLU A 175 0.02 -16.91 -3.79
N SER A 176 -1.13 -17.00 -3.12
CA SER A 176 -1.59 -16.02 -2.15
C SER A 176 -1.95 -16.75 -0.87
N ALA A 177 -1.48 -16.24 0.26
CA ALA A 177 -1.80 -16.75 1.59
C ALA A 177 -2.31 -15.62 2.48
N ALA A 178 -3.19 -15.96 3.43
CA ALA A 178 -3.68 -15.03 4.42
C ALA A 178 -3.84 -15.76 5.75
N ASP A 179 -3.51 -15.09 6.85
CA ASP A 179 -3.66 -15.65 8.19
C ASP A 179 -3.90 -14.54 9.22
N THR A 180 -4.25 -14.94 10.44
CA THR A 180 -4.50 -14.06 11.57
C THR A 180 -3.60 -14.42 12.74
N ILE A 181 -2.85 -13.42 13.22
CA ILE A 181 -2.01 -13.53 14.40
C ILE A 181 -2.80 -12.97 15.57
N VAL A 182 -2.89 -13.74 16.66
CA VAL A 182 -3.52 -13.32 17.92
C VAL A 182 -2.43 -13.13 18.96
N ILE A 183 -2.43 -11.96 19.59
CA ILE A 183 -1.60 -11.63 20.74
C ILE A 183 -2.52 -11.65 21.96
N ASP A 184 -2.08 -12.32 23.02
CA ASP A 184 -2.75 -12.43 24.31
C ASP A 184 -1.64 -12.49 25.38
N GLU A 185 -1.28 -11.32 25.91
CA GLU A 185 -0.07 -11.13 26.72
C GLU A 185 -0.33 -10.25 27.95
N ASP A 186 0.29 -10.61 29.07
CA ASP A 186 0.29 -9.83 30.30
C ASP A 186 1.60 -9.05 30.45
N ILE A 187 1.48 -7.73 30.58
CA ILE A 187 2.64 -6.83 30.72
C ILE A 187 2.68 -6.28 32.15
N GLU A 188 3.71 -6.68 32.89
CA GLU A 188 3.94 -6.17 34.24
C GLU A 188 4.48 -4.73 34.24
N LEU A 189 3.88 -3.90 35.08
CA LEU A 189 4.30 -2.53 35.30
C LEU A 189 5.69 -2.49 35.97
N SER A 190 6.64 -1.79 35.35
CA SER A 190 7.97 -1.58 35.89
C SER A 190 7.97 -1.07 37.35
N SER A 191 8.88 -1.58 38.18
CA SER A 191 8.91 -1.35 39.64
C SER A 191 9.08 0.11 40.08
N GLY A 192 9.48 1.02 39.19
CA GLY A 192 9.59 2.46 39.45
C GLY A 192 8.30 3.26 39.24
N LYS A 193 7.26 2.65 38.68
CA LYS A 193 6.00 3.29 38.35
C LYS A 193 4.91 2.93 39.35
N ALA A 194 4.05 3.90 39.66
CA ALA A 194 2.88 3.70 40.50
C ALA A 194 1.80 2.91 39.77
N ALA A 195 1.06 2.08 40.52
CA ALA A 195 0.01 1.20 40.00
C ALA A 195 -1.05 1.96 39.18
N TYR A 196 -1.78 1.23 38.33
CA TYR A 196 -2.83 1.79 37.48
C TYR A 196 -4.10 2.07 38.29
N LYS A 197 -4.56 3.32 38.30
CA LYS A 197 -5.90 3.66 38.78
C LYS A 197 -6.93 3.56 37.66
N GLU A 198 -6.62 4.18 36.51
CA GLU A 198 -7.52 4.31 35.36
C GLU A 198 -6.70 4.47 34.08
N LEU A 199 -7.09 3.79 33.00
CA LEU A 199 -6.51 4.01 31.68
C LEU A 199 -7.20 5.20 31.02
N LEU A 200 -6.41 6.19 30.64
CA LEU A 200 -6.92 7.35 29.91
C LEU A 200 -6.91 7.09 28.40
N ARG A 201 -5.86 6.46 27.90
CA ARG A 201 -5.69 6.19 26.49
C ARG A 201 -4.64 5.12 26.28
N THR A 202 -4.90 4.18 25.38
CA THR A 202 -3.91 3.21 24.93
C THR A 202 -3.90 3.17 23.43
N ASP A 203 -2.74 3.32 22.81
CA ASP A 203 -2.52 3.16 21.39
C ASP A 203 -1.68 1.93 21.14
N ALA A 204 -1.99 1.22 20.07
CA ALA A 204 -1.24 0.07 19.63
C ALA A 204 -0.92 0.21 18.14
N ILE A 205 0.34 0.02 17.76
CA ILE A 205 0.82 0.10 16.37
C ILE A 205 1.73 -1.08 16.08
N LEU A 206 1.83 -1.46 14.80
CA LEU A 206 2.76 -2.50 14.36
C LEU A 206 4.07 -1.84 13.94
N SER A 207 5.20 -2.38 14.40
CA SER A 207 6.54 -1.94 14.01
C SER A 207 7.38 -3.15 13.59
N ASP A 208 8.45 -2.86 12.83
CA ASP A 208 9.49 -3.82 12.43
C ASP A 208 8.96 -5.15 11.85
N THR A 209 7.82 -5.10 11.14
CA THR A 209 7.24 -6.30 10.56
C THR A 209 8.06 -6.75 9.34
N THR A 210 8.51 -7.99 9.38
CA THR A 210 9.39 -8.60 8.40
C THR A 210 8.86 -9.96 7.97
N CYS A 211 9.22 -10.33 6.74
CA CYS A 211 8.83 -11.59 6.14
C CYS A 211 10.06 -12.23 5.50
N SER A 212 10.25 -13.53 5.73
CA SER A 212 11.31 -14.31 5.10
C SER A 212 10.83 -15.73 4.82
N VAL A 213 11.29 -16.33 3.74
CA VAL A 213 10.98 -17.73 3.43
C VAL A 213 12.06 -18.62 4.04
N THR A 214 11.67 -19.65 4.77
CA THR A 214 12.59 -20.68 5.29
C THR A 214 11.96 -22.05 5.09
N GLY A 215 12.48 -22.82 4.13
CA GLY A 215 11.87 -24.11 3.76
C GLY A 215 10.51 -23.88 3.10
N ASP A 216 9.49 -24.58 3.58
CA ASP A 216 8.08 -24.53 3.17
C ASP A 216 7.24 -23.55 3.99
N LYS A 217 7.89 -22.62 4.70
CA LYS A 217 7.22 -21.67 5.58
C LYS A 217 7.64 -20.25 5.33
N LEU A 218 6.64 -19.38 5.25
CA LEU A 218 6.78 -17.94 5.33
C LEU A 218 6.87 -17.55 6.81
N GLN A 219 8.07 -17.19 7.24
CA GLN A 219 8.38 -16.73 8.59
C GLN A 219 8.08 -15.24 8.71
N ILE A 220 7.17 -14.92 9.62
CA ILE A 220 6.72 -13.56 9.90
C ILE A 220 7.20 -13.19 11.30
N ARG A 221 7.73 -11.98 11.44
CA ARG A 221 8.08 -11.38 12.73
C ARG A 221 7.71 -9.92 12.75
N GLY A 222 7.45 -9.39 13.92
CA GLY A 222 7.23 -7.96 14.13
C GLY A 222 6.95 -7.67 15.58
N ASN A 223 6.65 -6.42 15.87
CA ASN A 223 6.37 -5.93 17.22
C ASN A 223 5.01 -5.23 17.25
N LEU A 224 4.29 -5.40 18.35
CA LEU A 224 3.15 -4.57 18.72
C LEU A 224 3.63 -3.56 19.76
N GLU A 225 3.78 -2.31 19.35
CA GLU A 225 4.15 -1.21 20.24
C GLU A 225 2.89 -0.67 20.91
N ILE A 226 2.91 -0.58 22.24
CA ILE A 226 1.77 -0.18 23.05
C ILE A 226 2.17 1.04 23.88
N CYS A 227 1.53 2.17 23.62
CA CYS A 227 1.70 3.39 24.40
C CYS A 227 0.44 3.66 25.22
N THR A 228 0.56 3.63 26.54
CA THR A 228 -0.55 3.82 27.48
C THR A 228 -0.36 5.06 28.33
N LEU A 229 -1.33 5.96 28.25
CA LEU A 229 -1.56 7.08 29.16
C LEU A 229 -2.51 6.64 30.26
N TYR A 230 -2.12 6.80 31.52
CA TYR A 230 -2.91 6.36 32.66
C TYR A 230 -2.80 7.32 33.85
N VAL A 231 -3.78 7.23 34.76
CA VAL A 231 -3.74 7.90 36.06
C VAL A 231 -3.11 6.96 37.08
N SER A 232 -2.08 7.41 37.79
CA SER A 232 -1.45 6.62 38.85
C SER A 232 -2.34 6.48 40.08
N ASP A 233 -2.32 5.29 40.69
CA ASP A 233 -2.93 5.02 42.00
C ASP A 233 -1.97 5.41 43.13
N ASP A 234 -1.59 6.69 43.14
CA ASP A 234 -0.80 7.31 44.21
C ASP A 234 -1.57 8.51 44.81
N ARG A 235 -0.95 9.19 45.78
CA ARG A 235 -1.59 10.36 46.43
C ARG A 235 -1.80 11.54 45.48
N THR A 236 -1.00 11.65 44.42
CA THR A 236 -1.02 12.77 43.48
C THR A 236 -1.92 12.51 42.26
N GLN A 237 -2.26 11.25 42.00
CA GLN A 237 -3.05 10.81 40.85
C GLN A 237 -2.54 11.44 39.55
N SER A 238 -1.23 11.42 39.40
CA SER A 238 -0.53 12.02 38.28
C SER A 238 -0.83 11.27 36.99
N VAL A 239 -0.90 12.00 35.88
CA VAL A 239 -0.98 11.41 34.54
C VAL A 239 0.41 10.94 34.13
N GLN A 240 0.54 9.67 33.78
CA GLN A 240 1.80 9.04 33.39
C GLN A 240 1.67 8.30 32.05
N ILE A 241 2.79 8.18 31.35
CA ILE A 241 2.94 7.36 30.15
C ILE A 241 3.78 6.13 30.48
N ILE A 242 3.42 5.01 29.85
CA ILE A 242 4.28 3.84 29.70
C ILE A 242 4.23 3.34 28.25
N GLU A 243 5.38 2.92 27.75
CA GLU A 243 5.56 2.33 26.43
C GLU A 243 6.04 0.89 26.63
N ASN A 244 5.43 -0.05 25.92
CA ASN A 244 5.79 -1.47 25.96
C ASN A 244 5.83 -2.03 24.54
N GLU A 245 6.75 -2.97 24.32
CA GLU A 245 6.92 -3.67 23.05
C GLU A 245 6.55 -5.14 23.25
N VAL A 246 5.59 -5.64 22.46
CA VAL A 246 5.20 -7.05 22.47
C VAL A 246 5.65 -7.71 21.16
N PRO A 247 6.76 -8.45 21.15
CA PRO A 247 7.23 -9.12 19.95
C PRO A 247 6.32 -10.30 19.59
N PHE A 248 6.03 -10.46 18.30
CA PHE A 248 5.28 -11.59 17.78
C PHE A 248 6.05 -12.30 16.65
N ALA A 249 5.82 -13.61 16.54
CA ALA A 249 6.34 -14.43 15.46
C ALA A 249 5.26 -15.40 15.00
N HIS A 250 5.14 -15.57 13.69
CA HIS A 250 4.14 -16.44 13.08
C HIS A 250 4.72 -17.17 11.87
N SER A 251 4.08 -18.26 11.46
CA SER A 251 4.50 -19.03 10.28
C SER A 251 3.29 -19.43 9.45
N ILE A 252 3.34 -19.13 8.16
CA ILE A 252 2.34 -19.56 7.18
C ILE A 252 2.97 -20.63 6.29
N GLU A 253 2.29 -21.76 6.10
CA GLU A 253 2.74 -22.79 5.17
C GLU A 253 2.55 -22.30 3.74
N VAL A 254 3.58 -22.45 2.90
CA VAL A 254 3.58 -21.99 1.51
C VAL A 254 4.17 -23.06 0.59
N GLU A 255 3.61 -23.18 -0.60
CA GLU A 255 4.05 -24.19 -1.58
C GLU A 255 5.11 -23.64 -2.54
N THR A 256 5.10 -22.33 -2.79
CA THR A 256 5.96 -21.66 -3.78
C THR A 256 7.26 -21.21 -3.13
N ILE A 257 8.33 -21.94 -3.42
CA ILE A 257 9.66 -21.74 -2.83
C ILE A 257 10.68 -21.51 -3.95
N GLY A 258 11.50 -20.46 -3.83
CA GLY A 258 12.53 -20.12 -4.82
C GLY A 258 13.13 -18.74 -4.57
N ASP A 259 14.40 -18.57 -4.94
CA ASP A 259 15.14 -17.31 -4.73
C ASP A 259 14.63 -16.17 -5.63
N ASP A 260 13.95 -16.50 -6.73
CA ASP A 260 13.38 -15.54 -7.70
C ASP A 260 11.91 -15.16 -7.37
N ILE A 261 11.40 -15.59 -6.22
CA ILE A 261 10.04 -15.25 -5.77
C ILE A 261 10.08 -13.99 -4.91
N LEU A 262 9.24 -13.03 -5.27
CA LEU A 262 9.04 -11.85 -4.48
C LEU A 262 7.77 -11.99 -3.63
N TRP A 263 7.93 -12.07 -2.30
CA TRP A 263 6.81 -12.12 -1.37
C TRP A 263 6.43 -10.73 -0.91
N LYS A 264 5.29 -10.24 -1.38
CA LYS A 264 4.69 -9.01 -0.87
C LYS A 264 3.81 -9.35 0.33
N THR A 265 4.05 -8.71 1.46
CA THR A 265 3.23 -8.90 2.67
C THR A 265 2.60 -7.58 3.13
N ASP A 266 1.33 -7.63 3.50
CA ASP A 266 0.61 -6.53 4.12
C ASP A 266 0.13 -6.96 5.52
N PHE A 267 0.36 -6.10 6.51
CA PHE A 267 0.01 -6.31 7.92
C PHE A 267 -1.01 -5.27 8.36
N VAL A 268 -2.10 -5.69 9.00
CA VAL A 268 -3.14 -4.78 9.49
C VAL A 268 -3.53 -5.17 10.92
N LEU A 269 -3.30 -4.27 11.87
CA LEU A 269 -3.88 -4.40 13.21
C LEU A 269 -5.39 -4.19 13.13
N LYS A 270 -6.16 -5.28 13.28
CA LYS A 270 -7.62 -5.26 13.11
C LYS A 270 -8.33 -4.74 14.35
N LYS A 271 -7.91 -5.21 15.52
CA LYS A 271 -8.45 -4.80 16.82
C LYS A 271 -7.40 -5.03 17.90
N TYR A 272 -7.52 -4.28 18.98
CA TYR A 272 -6.83 -4.56 20.23
C TYR A 272 -7.68 -4.10 21.41
N LYS A 273 -7.40 -4.67 22.56
CA LYS A 273 -8.04 -4.38 23.83
C LYS A 273 -6.97 -4.43 24.92
N VAL A 274 -7.01 -3.47 25.84
CA VAL A 274 -6.11 -3.42 26.98
C VAL A 274 -6.91 -3.25 28.26
N GLU A 275 -6.65 -4.09 29.25
CA GLU A 275 -7.33 -4.07 30.54
C GLU A 275 -6.33 -4.04 31.70
N ILE A 276 -6.73 -3.40 32.80
CA ILE A 276 -5.97 -3.41 34.04
C ILE A 276 -6.28 -4.70 34.80
N CYS A 277 -5.23 -5.45 35.13
CA CYS A 277 -5.28 -6.64 35.95
C CYS A 277 -4.48 -6.45 37.24
N GLN A 278 -4.84 -7.24 38.25
CA GLN A 278 -4.13 -7.28 39.52
C GLN A 278 -2.95 -8.25 39.45
N ASP A 279 -1.83 -7.86 40.05
CA ASP A 279 -0.70 -8.75 40.26
C ASP A 279 -0.92 -9.72 41.44
N SER A 280 0.11 -10.50 41.78
CA SER A 280 0.05 -11.45 42.89
C SER A 280 -0.17 -10.81 44.26
N ASP A 281 0.12 -9.51 44.40
CA ASP A 281 -0.05 -8.75 45.63
C ASP A 281 -1.42 -8.03 45.68
N GLY A 282 -2.22 -8.16 44.61
CA GLY A 282 -3.54 -7.54 44.49
C GLY A 282 -3.49 -6.08 44.05
N GLU A 283 -2.32 -5.58 43.64
CA GLU A 283 -2.17 -4.23 43.10
C GLU A 283 -2.43 -4.22 41.60
N ASN A 284 -3.08 -3.17 41.09
CA ASN A 284 -3.34 -2.98 39.67
C ASN A 284 -2.04 -2.69 38.90
N ARG A 285 -1.25 -3.72 38.61
CA ARG A 285 0.10 -3.59 38.02
C ARG A 285 0.30 -4.40 36.75
N ILE A 286 -0.75 -5.02 36.21
CA ILE A 286 -0.68 -5.77 34.96
C ILE A 286 -1.54 -5.09 33.91
N LEU A 287 -1.00 -4.93 32.69
CA LEU A 287 -1.79 -4.62 31.50
C LEU A 287 -1.98 -5.91 30.71
N HIS A 288 -3.21 -6.39 30.66
CA HIS A 288 -3.59 -7.50 29.81
C HIS A 288 -3.91 -6.99 28.41
N VAL A 289 -3.21 -7.52 27.40
CA VAL A 289 -3.30 -7.06 26.01
C VAL A 289 -3.79 -8.18 25.13
N GLU A 290 -4.94 -7.97 24.50
CA GLU A 290 -5.44 -8.80 23.41
C GLU A 290 -5.34 -8.02 22.10
N ALA A 291 -4.76 -8.60 21.05
CA ALA A 291 -4.74 -7.99 19.72
C ALA A 291 -4.90 -9.01 18.60
N GLU A 292 -5.52 -8.58 17.49
CA GLU A 292 -5.68 -9.38 16.28
C GLU A 292 -5.02 -8.66 15.10
N ILE A 293 -4.06 -9.33 14.47
CA ILE A 293 -3.31 -8.82 13.33
C ILE A 293 -3.63 -9.69 12.13
N SER A 294 -4.15 -9.09 11.07
CA SER A 294 -4.34 -9.76 9.79
C SER A 294 -3.07 -9.65 8.95
N VAL A 295 -2.64 -10.76 8.38
CA VAL A 295 -1.52 -10.80 7.42
C VAL A 295 -2.02 -11.34 6.10
N THR A 296 -1.62 -10.69 5.01
CA THR A 296 -1.77 -11.21 3.65
C THR A 296 -0.42 -11.26 2.97
N ALA A 297 -0.17 -12.29 2.18
CA ALA A 297 1.10 -12.55 1.51
C ALA A 297 0.86 -13.01 0.07
N ASP A 298 1.43 -12.31 -0.91
CA ASP A 298 1.32 -12.61 -2.33
C ASP A 298 2.71 -12.90 -2.92
N ALA A 299 2.89 -14.10 -3.50
CA ALA A 299 4.11 -14.54 -4.16
C ALA A 299 4.10 -14.17 -5.64
N TYR A 300 4.98 -13.27 -6.05
CA TYR A 300 5.15 -12.87 -7.45
C TYR A 300 6.33 -13.59 -8.08
N THR A 301 6.10 -14.20 -9.24
CA THR A 301 7.14 -14.82 -10.07
C THR A 301 7.23 -14.14 -11.43
N ALA A 302 8.44 -13.91 -11.92
CA ALA A 302 8.65 -13.45 -13.28
C ALA A 302 8.54 -14.62 -14.27
N GLN A 303 7.52 -14.60 -15.13
CA GLN A 303 7.32 -15.61 -16.17
C GLN A 303 7.53 -15.00 -17.55
N THR A 304 8.23 -15.73 -18.42
CA THR A 304 8.44 -15.34 -19.82
C THR A 304 7.46 -16.07 -20.72
N PHE A 305 6.76 -15.31 -21.55
CA PHE A 305 5.75 -15.79 -22.48
C PHE A 305 6.20 -15.57 -23.92
N GLU A 306 6.06 -16.60 -24.73
CA GLU A 306 6.34 -16.55 -26.16
C GLU A 306 5.05 -16.25 -26.91
N LEU A 307 5.00 -15.10 -27.58
CA LEU A 307 3.83 -14.58 -28.27
C LEU A 307 4.01 -14.68 -29.78
N LEU A 308 2.96 -15.02 -30.51
CA LEU A 308 2.89 -14.79 -31.95
C LEU A 308 2.81 -13.28 -32.18
N SER A 309 3.81 -12.73 -32.86
CA SER A 309 3.88 -11.30 -33.19
C SER A 309 3.40 -10.99 -34.60
N ASP A 310 3.59 -11.95 -35.52
CA ASP A 310 3.15 -11.88 -36.92
C ASP A 310 3.12 -13.29 -37.55
N ALA A 311 2.37 -13.47 -38.64
CA ALA A 311 2.39 -14.68 -39.43
C ALA A 311 1.97 -14.42 -40.90
N TYR A 312 2.35 -15.34 -41.79
CA TYR A 312 1.86 -15.42 -43.17
C TYR A 312 1.91 -16.86 -43.68
N SER A 313 1.08 -17.20 -44.67
CA SER A 313 1.14 -18.49 -45.38
C SER A 313 1.74 -18.28 -46.77
N LEU A 314 2.34 -19.33 -47.32
CA LEU A 314 2.93 -19.32 -48.66
C LEU A 314 1.86 -19.51 -49.74
N THR A 315 0.78 -20.20 -49.41
CA THR A 315 -0.29 -20.58 -50.33
C THR A 315 -1.59 -19.80 -50.13
N GLN A 316 -1.83 -19.24 -48.94
CA GLN A 316 -3.08 -18.54 -48.63
C GLN A 316 -2.88 -17.18 -47.95
N LYS A 317 -3.72 -16.21 -48.31
CA LYS A 317 -3.80 -14.89 -47.68
C LYS A 317 -4.70 -14.95 -46.45
N PHE A 318 -4.27 -14.26 -45.40
CA PHE A 318 -5.08 -13.95 -44.23
C PHE A 318 -4.59 -12.65 -43.59
N THR A 319 -5.44 -12.05 -42.76
CA THR A 319 -5.12 -10.85 -41.98
C THR A 319 -5.18 -11.17 -40.49
N LEU A 320 -4.29 -10.57 -39.73
CA LEU A 320 -4.25 -10.69 -38.27
C LEU A 320 -4.70 -9.38 -37.63
N GLU A 321 -5.60 -9.48 -36.67
CA GLU A 321 -5.98 -8.37 -35.81
C GLU A 321 -5.16 -8.41 -34.53
N LYS A 322 -4.79 -7.22 -34.03
CA LYS A 322 -3.98 -7.06 -32.83
C LYS A 322 -4.77 -6.33 -31.76
N ALA A 323 -4.65 -6.78 -30.52
CA ALA A 323 -5.13 -6.07 -29.33
C ALA A 323 -3.95 -5.68 -28.45
N GLU A 324 -3.95 -4.46 -27.92
CA GLU A 324 -2.95 -4.01 -26.95
C GLU A 324 -3.34 -4.47 -25.55
N ILE A 325 -2.39 -5.06 -24.84
CA ILE A 325 -2.53 -5.53 -23.47
C ILE A 325 -1.44 -4.86 -22.63
N THR A 326 -1.78 -4.56 -21.37
CA THR A 326 -0.83 -4.03 -20.38
C THR A 326 -0.62 -5.08 -19.28
N GLY A 327 0.63 -5.53 -19.12
CA GLY A 327 1.05 -6.32 -17.97
C GLY A 327 1.98 -5.53 -17.07
N MET A 328 2.32 -6.10 -15.91
CA MET A 328 3.30 -5.52 -15.01
C MET A 328 4.48 -6.46 -14.79
N LEU A 329 5.64 -5.90 -14.50
CA LEU A 329 6.81 -6.61 -14.00
C LEU A 329 7.26 -5.92 -12.73
N VAL A 330 7.27 -6.66 -11.62
CA VAL A 330 7.82 -6.17 -10.37
C VAL A 330 9.34 -6.17 -10.47
N MET A 331 9.93 -5.01 -10.21
CA MET A 331 11.36 -4.75 -10.45
C MET A 331 12.17 -4.82 -9.17
N ASP A 332 11.63 -4.35 -8.04
CA ASP A 332 12.37 -4.26 -6.78
C ASP A 332 11.41 -4.12 -5.61
N ASP A 333 11.84 -4.56 -4.44
CA ASP A 333 11.20 -4.23 -3.16
C ASP A 333 12.04 -3.19 -2.42
N ILE A 334 11.34 -2.28 -1.76
CA ILE A 334 11.92 -1.15 -1.04
C ILE A 334 11.60 -1.33 0.42
N SER A 335 12.63 -1.32 1.24
CA SER A 335 12.51 -1.16 2.68
C SER A 335 13.51 -0.10 3.15
N GLY A 336 13.08 0.73 4.09
CA GLY A 336 13.95 1.75 4.65
C GLY A 336 13.38 2.32 5.93
N GLN A 337 14.25 2.97 6.69
CA GLN A 337 13.88 3.68 7.91
C GLN A 337 14.65 5.00 7.94
N PHE A 338 14.00 6.05 8.43
CA PHE A 338 14.63 7.33 8.67
C PHE A 338 14.07 7.98 9.94
N VAL A 339 14.82 8.96 10.46
CA VAL A 339 14.44 9.70 11.66
C VAL A 339 14.30 11.17 11.30
N LEU A 340 13.09 11.70 11.43
CA LEU A 340 12.81 13.13 11.30
C LEU A 340 13.10 13.82 12.63
N ARG A 341 13.81 14.95 12.58
CA ARG A 341 14.05 15.82 13.74
C ARG A 341 13.67 17.24 13.38
N ASP A 342 12.71 17.80 14.08
CA ASP A 342 12.24 19.17 13.84
C ASP A 342 11.60 19.77 15.10
N ALA A 343 11.44 21.08 15.11
CA ALA A 343 10.83 21.81 16.21
C ALA A 343 9.33 22.02 15.99
N ALA A 344 8.56 21.95 17.07
CA ALA A 344 7.15 22.26 17.10
C ALA A 344 6.89 23.39 18.11
N SER A 345 6.20 24.44 17.66
CA SER A 345 5.88 25.61 18.48
C SER A 345 4.38 25.79 18.63
N LYS A 346 3.93 26.10 19.85
CA LYS A 346 2.55 26.49 20.13
C LYS A 346 2.28 27.93 19.64
N SER A 347 1.01 28.34 19.59
CA SER A 347 0.68 29.75 19.33
C SER A 347 0.90 30.64 20.57
N GLU A 348 0.97 31.96 20.36
CA GLU A 348 1.13 32.93 21.45
C GLU A 348 -0.11 33.01 22.37
N GLU A 349 -1.30 32.65 21.86
CA GLU A 349 -2.56 32.68 22.61
C GLU A 349 -2.73 31.48 23.57
N GLN A 350 -1.91 30.45 23.39
CA GLN A 350 -1.97 29.22 24.18
C GLN A 350 -1.09 29.30 25.44
N PRO A 351 -1.45 28.60 26.54
CA PRO A 351 -0.69 28.65 27.78
C PRO A 351 0.69 28.01 27.63
N GLU A 352 1.61 28.32 28.54
CA GLU A 352 2.98 27.78 28.54
C GLU A 352 3.03 26.27 28.75
N ILE A 353 3.93 25.60 28.03
CA ILE A 353 4.19 24.16 28.14
C ILE A 353 4.95 23.92 29.44
N SER A 354 4.31 23.29 30.44
CA SER A 354 4.99 22.85 31.66
C SER A 354 5.41 21.38 31.56
N GLN A 355 4.58 20.53 30.98
CA GLN A 355 4.84 19.11 30.78
C GLN A 355 4.13 18.61 29.52
N VAL A 356 4.81 17.90 28.64
CA VAL A 356 4.17 17.20 27.52
C VAL A 356 3.58 15.89 28.03
N VAL A 357 2.31 15.67 27.71
CA VAL A 357 1.50 14.52 28.14
C VAL A 357 1.43 13.45 27.06
N ASN A 358 1.37 13.83 25.78
CA ASN A 358 1.33 12.90 24.66
C ASN A 358 1.70 13.64 23.36
N VAL A 359 2.39 12.95 22.45
CA VAL A 359 2.54 13.38 21.06
C VAL A 359 2.04 12.27 20.15
N THR A 360 1.00 12.54 19.37
CA THR A 360 0.56 11.65 18.29
C THR A 360 1.12 12.13 16.97
N ALA A 361 1.44 11.20 16.07
CA ALA A 361 1.98 11.53 14.76
C ALA A 361 1.42 10.60 13.69
N MET A 362 1.16 11.15 12.51
CA MET A 362 0.63 10.44 11.35
C MET A 362 1.29 10.94 10.08
N VAL A 363 1.45 10.07 9.10
CA VAL A 363 1.98 10.45 7.78
C VAL A 363 0.86 11.10 6.97
N GLY A 364 1.09 12.34 6.54
CA GLY A 364 0.19 13.09 5.67
C GLY A 364 0.24 12.61 4.22
N ARG A 365 0.11 13.54 3.27
CA ARG A 365 0.26 13.22 1.84
C ARG A 365 1.73 13.05 1.50
N VAL A 366 2.04 12.03 0.69
CA VAL A 366 3.39 11.78 0.19
C VAL A 366 3.37 11.71 -1.32
N LYS A 367 4.20 12.54 -1.95
CA LYS A 367 4.51 12.48 -3.37
C LYS A 367 5.68 11.54 -3.60
N ILE A 368 5.60 10.69 -4.62
CA ILE A 368 6.62 9.70 -4.96
C ILE A 368 7.09 9.97 -6.40
N GLU A 369 8.41 10.01 -6.59
CA GLU A 369 9.05 10.17 -7.90
C GLU A 369 10.12 9.09 -8.09
N VAL A 370 10.07 8.39 -9.23
CA VAL A 370 11.02 7.33 -9.58
C VAL A 370 12.08 7.88 -10.53
N GLU A 371 13.35 7.76 -10.13
CA GLU A 371 14.52 8.11 -10.94
C GLU A 371 15.40 6.87 -11.17
N ASP A 372 16.47 7.03 -11.95
CA ASP A 372 17.42 5.93 -12.19
C ASP A 372 18.14 5.55 -10.89
N GLY A 373 17.87 4.35 -10.40
CA GLY A 373 18.53 3.78 -9.21
C GLY A 373 17.93 4.20 -7.87
N ARG A 374 16.89 5.03 -7.83
CA ARG A 374 16.36 5.61 -6.58
C ARG A 374 14.89 6.01 -6.67
N ILE A 375 14.28 6.15 -5.51
CA ILE A 375 12.92 6.65 -5.36
C ILE A 375 12.93 7.78 -4.35
N ASN A 376 12.45 8.94 -4.78
CA ASN A 376 12.39 10.14 -3.97
C ASN A 376 10.97 10.36 -3.48
N THR A 377 10.83 10.68 -2.20
CA THR A 377 9.53 10.95 -1.58
C THR A 377 9.55 12.27 -0.83
N GLU A 378 8.50 13.06 -1.02
CA GLU A 378 8.29 14.34 -0.36
C GLU A 378 6.91 14.32 0.30
N GLY A 379 6.85 14.59 1.60
CA GLY A 379 5.60 14.56 2.33
C GLY A 379 5.69 15.33 3.64
N GLU A 380 4.69 15.13 4.50
CA GLU A 380 4.63 15.74 5.82
C GLU A 380 4.20 14.73 6.88
N ILE A 381 4.65 14.97 8.11
CA ILE A 381 4.16 14.30 9.31
C ILE A 381 3.30 15.31 10.08
N ILE A 382 2.06 14.93 10.35
CA ILE A 382 1.15 15.74 11.14
C ILE A 382 1.24 15.26 12.58
N CYS A 383 1.59 16.16 13.50
CA CYS A 383 1.70 15.84 14.92
C CYS A 383 0.69 16.63 15.75
N ASN A 384 0.07 15.97 16.72
CA ASN A 384 -0.74 16.63 17.75
C ASN A 384 -0.06 16.48 19.10
N ILE A 385 0.14 17.59 19.80
CA ILE A 385 0.89 17.64 21.05
C ILE A 385 -0.05 18.04 22.17
N LEU A 386 -0.29 17.14 23.11
CA LEU A 386 -1.04 17.39 24.34
C LEU A 386 -0.07 17.71 25.48
N TYR A 387 -0.33 18.77 26.22
CA TYR A 387 0.53 19.22 27.31
C TYR A 387 -0.26 19.83 28.47
N MET A 388 0.34 19.77 29.66
CA MET A 388 -0.10 20.49 30.84
C MET A 388 0.51 21.90 30.87
N SER A 389 -0.21 22.82 31.49
CA SER A 389 0.26 24.17 31.76
C SER A 389 0.18 24.49 33.26
N ASN A 390 0.87 25.55 33.67
CA ASN A 390 0.75 26.11 35.02
C ASN A 390 -0.35 27.17 35.13
N ASP A 391 -1.17 27.34 34.08
CA ASP A 391 -2.31 28.24 34.08
C ASP A 391 -3.51 27.56 34.75
N ASN A 392 -4.00 28.17 35.84
CA ASN A 392 -5.15 27.65 36.59
C ASN A 392 -6.45 27.64 35.78
N ASP A 393 -6.60 28.56 34.82
CA ASP A 393 -7.79 28.63 33.96
C ASP A 393 -7.68 27.66 32.77
N GLN A 394 -6.45 27.33 32.35
CA GLN A 394 -6.18 26.40 31.25
C GLN A 394 -5.13 25.35 31.61
N PRO A 395 -5.42 24.44 32.56
CA PRO A 395 -4.46 23.46 33.07
C PRO A 395 -3.88 22.51 32.01
N ALA A 396 -4.59 22.31 30.90
CA ALA A 396 -4.16 21.52 29.77
C ALA A 396 -4.59 22.15 28.44
N ALA A 397 -3.77 21.93 27.42
CA ALA A 397 -3.97 22.40 26.06
C ALA A 397 -3.31 21.44 25.06
N SER A 398 -3.70 21.56 23.78
CA SER A 398 -3.07 20.83 22.69
C SER A 398 -2.87 21.71 21.46
N PHE A 399 -1.90 21.37 20.62
CA PHE A 399 -1.69 22.05 19.33
C PHE A 399 -1.21 21.08 18.26
N LEU A 400 -1.58 21.39 17.01
CA LEU A 400 -1.21 20.63 15.82
C LEU A 400 -0.06 21.31 15.08
N THR A 401 0.91 20.53 14.62
CA THR A 401 2.01 20.96 13.76
C THR A 401 2.16 20.05 12.55
N ARG A 402 2.78 20.54 11.48
CA ARG A 402 3.10 19.78 10.26
C ARG A 402 4.59 19.87 10.00
N LEU A 403 5.27 18.73 9.99
CA LEU A 403 6.71 18.62 9.81
C LEU A 403 7.00 18.06 8.41
N PRO A 404 7.52 18.86 7.46
CA PRO A 404 7.83 18.38 6.13
C PRO A 404 9.04 17.43 6.17
N PHE A 405 9.05 16.42 5.30
CA PHE A 405 10.19 15.54 5.10
C PHE A 405 10.46 15.28 3.62
N THR A 406 11.73 15.04 3.32
CA THR A 406 12.17 14.54 2.02
C THR A 406 13.12 13.38 2.26
N GLN A 407 12.84 12.25 1.62
CA GLN A 407 13.64 11.04 1.78
C GLN A 407 13.85 10.37 0.42
N SER A 408 15.02 9.75 0.26
CA SER A 408 15.33 8.91 -0.90
C SER A 408 15.60 7.48 -0.45
N PHE A 409 15.12 6.53 -1.25
CA PHE A 409 15.35 5.10 -1.07
C PHE A 409 16.07 4.55 -2.29
N ASP A 410 17.10 3.75 -2.08
CA ASP A 410 17.84 3.11 -3.17
C ASP A 410 16.99 1.98 -3.77
N SER A 411 16.93 1.92 -5.10
CA SER A 411 16.33 0.79 -5.82
C SER A 411 17.13 0.53 -7.08
N ARG A 412 17.84 -0.60 -7.13
CA ARG A 412 18.81 -0.90 -8.19
C ARG A 412 18.16 -1.05 -9.56
N GLN A 413 16.88 -1.43 -9.59
CA GLN A 413 16.14 -1.68 -10.82
C GLN A 413 15.22 -0.52 -11.22
N ALA A 414 15.07 0.51 -10.38
CA ALA A 414 14.29 1.70 -10.67
C ALA A 414 14.86 2.47 -11.86
N LYS A 415 13.95 2.89 -12.76
CA LYS A 415 14.25 3.72 -13.92
C LYS A 415 13.13 4.73 -14.15
N VAL A 416 13.46 5.85 -14.78
CA VAL A 416 12.47 6.85 -15.19
C VAL A 416 11.36 6.22 -16.03
N GLY A 417 10.11 6.52 -15.68
CA GLY A 417 8.91 5.98 -16.33
C GLY A 417 8.37 4.67 -15.73
N MET A 418 9.05 4.10 -14.73
CA MET A 418 8.46 3.12 -13.83
C MET A 418 7.58 3.82 -12.77
N ASP A 419 6.80 3.02 -12.04
CA ASP A 419 5.99 3.48 -10.92
C ASP A 419 6.46 2.84 -9.61
N ALA A 420 6.15 3.48 -8.49
CA ALA A 420 6.50 2.97 -7.17
C ALA A 420 5.35 3.16 -6.18
N CYS A 421 5.08 2.11 -5.40
CA CYS A 421 4.10 2.11 -4.34
C CYS A 421 4.81 2.02 -3.01
N ILE A 422 4.88 3.12 -2.24
CA ILE A 422 5.50 3.16 -0.91
C ILE A 422 4.45 3.56 0.13
N SER A 423 4.38 2.79 1.20
CA SER A 423 3.65 3.07 2.43
C SER A 423 4.63 3.46 3.54
N PHE A 424 4.20 4.33 4.45
CA PHE A 424 5.01 4.82 5.56
C PHE A 424 4.28 4.60 6.87
N ASP A 425 5.02 4.14 7.88
CA ASP A 425 4.51 3.88 9.22
C ASP A 425 5.34 4.69 10.24
N VAL A 426 4.67 5.39 11.15
CA VAL A 426 5.33 6.06 12.28
C VAL A 426 5.59 5.00 13.35
N ASN A 427 6.86 4.70 13.61
CA ASN A 427 7.25 3.64 14.54
C ASN A 427 7.37 4.14 15.98
N HIS A 428 7.93 5.33 16.18
CA HIS A 428 8.17 5.88 17.52
C HIS A 428 8.27 7.41 17.48
N VAL A 429 7.75 8.06 18.52
CA VAL A 429 7.82 9.52 18.69
C VAL A 429 8.43 9.82 20.05
N SER A 430 9.55 10.54 20.04
CA SER A 430 10.18 11.08 21.25
C SER A 430 10.25 12.60 21.16
N PHE A 431 10.31 13.26 22.31
CA PHE A 431 10.34 14.71 22.37
C PHE A 431 11.29 15.22 23.46
N ASN A 432 11.71 16.47 23.31
CA ASN A 432 12.44 17.20 24.34
C ASN A 432 11.90 18.64 24.43
N ILE A 433 11.61 19.11 25.65
CA ILE A 433 11.12 20.48 25.85
C ILE A 433 12.30 21.44 25.73
N MET A 434 12.23 22.36 24.76
CA MET A 434 13.29 23.35 24.51
C MET A 434 13.01 24.65 25.25
N SER A 435 11.76 25.07 25.27
CA SER A 435 11.28 26.26 25.98
C SER A 435 9.81 26.11 26.37
N PRO A 436 9.23 27.03 27.16
CA PRO A 436 7.80 27.03 27.48
C PRO A 436 6.87 27.17 26.25
N SER A 437 7.39 27.39 25.04
CA SER A 437 6.59 27.48 23.82
C SER A 437 7.04 26.54 22.69
N GLU A 438 8.11 25.79 22.88
CA GLU A 438 8.74 25.01 21.81
C GLU A 438 9.28 23.68 22.32
N ILE A 439 9.05 22.64 21.53
CA ILE A 439 9.57 21.29 21.77
C ILE A 439 10.32 20.79 20.53
N GLU A 440 11.38 20.02 20.73
CA GLU A 440 12.03 19.26 19.67
C GLU A 440 11.36 17.89 19.57
N LEU A 441 10.93 17.51 18.37
CA LEU A 441 10.36 16.21 18.06
C LEU A 441 11.39 15.35 17.33
N ARG A 442 11.45 14.06 17.69
CA ARG A 442 12.23 13.03 17.00
C ARG A 442 11.32 11.86 16.67
N ILE A 443 11.05 11.69 15.39
CA ILE A 443 10.07 10.73 14.87
C ILE A 443 10.79 9.68 14.03
N SER A 444 10.66 8.42 14.41
CA SER A 444 11.18 7.26 13.68
C SER A 444 10.12 6.76 12.71
N ILE A 445 10.44 6.67 11.43
CA ILE A 445 9.51 6.32 10.36
C ILE A 445 10.09 5.18 9.54
N SER A 446 9.29 4.14 9.29
CA SER A 446 9.63 3.10 8.33
C SER A 446 8.88 3.31 7.02
N ALA A 447 9.49 2.85 5.92
CA ALA A 447 8.93 2.89 4.59
C ALA A 447 9.03 1.51 3.96
N ARG A 448 7.95 1.05 3.33
CA ARG A 448 7.87 -0.22 2.62
C ARG A 448 7.18 -0.02 1.29
N GLY A 449 7.73 -0.60 0.23
CA GLY A 449 7.14 -0.44 -1.08
C GLY A 449 7.71 -1.33 -2.15
N THR A 450 7.21 -1.14 -3.36
CA THR A 450 7.57 -1.96 -4.52
C THR A 450 7.68 -1.08 -5.76
N VAL A 451 8.64 -1.39 -6.63
CA VAL A 451 8.85 -0.75 -7.92
C VAL A 451 8.24 -1.61 -9.03
N VAL A 452 7.41 -1.00 -9.86
CA VAL A 452 6.67 -1.70 -10.91
C VAL A 452 6.94 -1.07 -12.26
N LYS A 453 7.26 -1.92 -13.23
CA LYS A 453 7.33 -1.54 -14.64
C LYS A 453 6.08 -2.03 -15.36
N TYR A 454 5.31 -1.10 -15.93
CA TYR A 454 4.22 -1.45 -16.83
C TYR A 454 4.75 -1.73 -18.24
N CYS A 455 4.34 -2.87 -18.80
CA CYS A 455 4.73 -3.34 -20.11
C CYS A 455 3.50 -3.39 -21.02
N LYS A 456 3.47 -2.52 -22.03
CA LYS A 456 2.44 -2.54 -23.09
C LYS A 456 2.92 -3.38 -24.27
N PHE A 457 2.08 -4.29 -24.76
CA PHE A 457 2.40 -5.17 -25.87
C PHE A 457 1.16 -5.57 -26.66
N ASN A 458 1.36 -6.00 -27.90
CA ASN A 458 0.26 -6.43 -28.77
C ASN A 458 0.19 -7.95 -28.83
N VAL A 459 -1.02 -8.50 -28.72
CA VAL A 459 -1.32 -9.90 -28.97
C VAL A 459 -2.18 -10.07 -30.21
N ILE A 460 -2.03 -11.17 -30.95
CA ILE A 460 -2.95 -11.50 -32.04
C ILE A 460 -4.28 -11.97 -31.44
N SER A 461 -5.35 -11.21 -31.69
CA SER A 461 -6.68 -11.50 -31.15
C SER A 461 -7.55 -12.29 -32.12
N ASN A 462 -7.34 -12.11 -33.42
CA ASN A 462 -8.16 -12.73 -34.47
C ASN A 462 -7.37 -12.99 -35.77
N VAL A 463 -7.85 -13.94 -36.57
CA VAL A 463 -7.36 -14.23 -37.93
C VAL A 463 -8.56 -14.28 -38.89
N THR A 464 -8.47 -13.55 -39.99
CA THR A 464 -9.53 -13.49 -41.01
C THR A 464 -8.99 -13.85 -42.39
N GLN A 465 -9.74 -14.65 -43.13
CA GLN A 465 -9.44 -15.01 -44.52
C GLN A 465 -10.40 -14.29 -45.47
N PRO A 466 -9.91 -13.80 -46.62
CA PRO A 466 -10.81 -13.33 -47.68
C PRO A 466 -11.54 -14.50 -48.34
N ASP A 467 -12.61 -14.21 -49.09
CA ASP A 467 -13.45 -15.23 -49.75
C ASP A 467 -12.64 -16.16 -50.68
N ASP A 468 -11.68 -15.59 -51.42
CA ASP A 468 -10.68 -16.34 -52.18
C ASP A 468 -9.30 -16.16 -51.53
N PRO A 469 -8.86 -17.11 -50.69
CA PRO A 469 -7.60 -16.98 -49.96
C PRO A 469 -6.39 -17.40 -50.79
N TYR A 470 -6.55 -18.10 -51.92
CA TYR A 470 -5.41 -18.73 -52.59
C TYR A 470 -4.49 -17.71 -53.26
N ILE A 471 -3.19 -17.86 -53.02
CA ILE A 471 -2.16 -17.06 -53.66
C ILE A 471 -1.91 -17.67 -55.04
N CYS A 472 -2.49 -17.08 -56.08
CA CYS A 472 -2.17 -17.49 -57.45
C CYS A 472 -0.73 -17.11 -57.80
N GLU A 473 0.10 -18.09 -58.10
CA GLU A 473 1.38 -17.87 -58.76
C GLU A 473 1.12 -17.48 -60.22
N ASN A 474 1.67 -16.33 -60.64
CA ASN A 474 1.74 -16.01 -62.06
C ASN A 474 2.99 -16.69 -62.62
N ASP A 475 2.81 -17.61 -63.57
CA ASP A 475 3.87 -18.34 -64.29
C ASP A 475 4.93 -17.45 -64.98
N GLU A 476 4.70 -16.14 -65.08
CA GLU A 476 5.61 -15.17 -65.72
C GLU A 476 6.70 -14.60 -64.79
N LYS A 477 6.78 -15.02 -63.52
CA LYS A 477 7.79 -14.49 -62.59
C LYS A 477 9.13 -15.25 -62.70
N PRO A 478 10.28 -14.56 -62.62
CA PRO A 478 11.59 -15.21 -62.67
C PRO A 478 11.80 -16.13 -61.46
N SER A 479 12.43 -17.29 -61.69
CA SER A 479 12.68 -18.33 -60.67
C SER A 479 13.56 -17.86 -59.50
N ILE A 480 14.38 -16.82 -59.71
CA ILE A 480 15.21 -16.19 -58.68
C ILE A 480 15.17 -14.67 -58.87
N LEU A 481 14.89 -13.94 -57.79
CA LEU A 481 14.95 -12.48 -57.73
C LEU A 481 16.16 -12.03 -56.91
N LEU A 482 16.95 -11.08 -57.45
CA LEU A 482 18.00 -10.39 -56.70
C LEU A 482 17.42 -9.13 -56.03
N TYR A 483 17.32 -9.13 -54.71
CA TYR A 483 16.83 -8.01 -53.91
C TYR A 483 17.98 -7.25 -53.26
N VAL A 484 17.90 -5.93 -53.19
CA VAL A 484 18.87 -5.07 -52.48
C VAL A 484 18.21 -4.57 -51.21
N VAL A 485 18.76 -4.93 -50.05
CA VAL A 485 18.23 -4.59 -48.72
C VAL A 485 18.15 -3.07 -48.55
N GLN A 486 17.00 -2.59 -48.06
CA GLN A 486 16.74 -1.17 -47.79
C GLN A 486 16.81 -0.87 -46.28
N PRO A 487 17.00 0.40 -45.88
CA PRO A 487 16.89 0.79 -44.47
C PRO A 487 15.54 0.38 -43.86
N GLY A 488 15.59 -0.32 -42.72
CA GLY A 488 14.40 -0.80 -42.00
C GLY A 488 13.84 -2.15 -42.46
N ASP A 489 14.44 -2.78 -43.47
CA ASP A 489 14.16 -4.16 -43.85
C ASP A 489 14.63 -5.13 -42.76
N THR A 490 13.86 -6.21 -42.59
CA THR A 490 14.28 -7.40 -41.87
C THR A 490 14.10 -8.60 -42.77
N LEU A 491 14.82 -9.70 -42.51
CA LEU A 491 14.66 -10.91 -43.32
C LEU A 491 13.20 -11.38 -43.33
N TRP A 492 12.51 -11.26 -42.19
CA TRP A 492 11.07 -11.51 -42.06
C TRP A 492 10.22 -10.67 -43.02
N LYS A 493 10.40 -9.33 -43.03
CA LYS A 493 9.61 -8.44 -43.91
C LYS A 493 9.83 -8.79 -45.39
N ILE A 494 11.06 -9.12 -45.76
CA ILE A 494 11.41 -9.53 -47.13
C ILE A 494 10.74 -10.87 -47.45
N ALA A 495 10.92 -11.88 -46.61
CA ALA A 495 10.32 -13.21 -46.79
C ALA A 495 8.79 -13.13 -46.94
N LYS A 496 8.12 -12.39 -46.06
CA LYS A 496 6.68 -12.12 -46.11
C LYS A 496 6.25 -11.39 -47.38
N ARG A 497 7.00 -10.36 -47.80
CA ARG A 497 6.70 -9.60 -49.03
C ARG A 497 6.75 -10.48 -50.28
N TYR A 498 7.64 -11.46 -50.28
CA TYR A 498 7.87 -12.32 -51.43
C TYR A 498 7.23 -13.71 -51.30
N ASN A 499 6.46 -13.97 -50.23
CA ASN A 499 5.88 -15.26 -49.90
C ASN A 499 6.91 -16.41 -49.94
N ALA A 500 8.11 -16.16 -49.42
CA ALA A 500 9.18 -17.15 -49.34
C ALA A 500 9.34 -17.64 -47.89
N PRO A 501 9.74 -18.91 -47.65
CA PRO A 501 10.10 -19.36 -46.31
C PRO A 501 11.33 -18.61 -45.79
N VAL A 502 11.31 -18.18 -44.52
CA VAL A 502 12.43 -17.43 -43.91
C VAL A 502 13.70 -18.27 -43.87
N GLU A 503 13.58 -19.55 -43.49
CA GLU A 503 14.72 -20.48 -43.44
C GLU A 503 15.32 -20.70 -44.84
N LEU A 504 14.49 -20.78 -45.90
CA LEU A 504 14.99 -20.88 -47.26
C LEU A 504 15.84 -19.65 -47.65
N LEU A 505 15.38 -18.44 -47.31
CA LEU A 505 16.17 -17.23 -47.59
C LEU A 505 17.48 -17.20 -46.81
N LYS A 506 17.47 -17.66 -45.55
CA LYS A 506 18.67 -17.75 -44.71
C LYS A 506 19.69 -18.73 -45.29
N GLU A 507 19.25 -19.91 -45.72
CA GLU A 507 20.11 -20.94 -46.31
C GLU A 507 20.73 -20.50 -47.64
N VAL A 508 19.90 -20.04 -48.58
CA VAL A 508 20.34 -19.64 -49.93
C VAL A 508 21.32 -18.47 -49.89
N ASN A 509 21.16 -17.58 -48.92
CA ASN A 509 22.03 -16.41 -48.74
C ASN A 509 23.15 -16.63 -47.72
N GLN A 510 23.28 -17.85 -47.16
CA GLN A 510 24.32 -18.23 -46.19
C GLN A 510 24.41 -17.24 -45.01
N LEU A 511 23.25 -16.79 -44.52
CA LEU A 511 23.16 -15.81 -43.44
C LEU A 511 23.47 -16.50 -42.11
N LYS A 512 24.61 -16.13 -41.50
CA LYS A 512 25.01 -16.63 -40.16
C LYS A 512 24.08 -16.14 -39.06
N ASN A 513 23.62 -14.90 -39.16
CA ASN A 513 22.63 -14.31 -38.26
C ASN A 513 21.50 -13.69 -39.11
N PRO A 514 20.29 -14.29 -39.13
CA PRO A 514 19.16 -13.79 -39.94
C PRO A 514 18.63 -12.44 -39.46
N ASP A 515 18.91 -12.04 -38.22
CA ASP A 515 18.50 -10.75 -37.66
C ASP A 515 19.45 -9.61 -38.07
N LEU A 516 20.58 -9.93 -38.72
CA LEU A 516 21.60 -8.97 -39.12
C LEU A 516 21.76 -8.94 -40.65
N ILE A 517 20.89 -8.18 -41.32
CA ILE A 517 21.03 -7.80 -42.73
C ILE A 517 21.30 -6.29 -42.85
N LEU A 518 22.17 -5.90 -43.79
CA LEU A 518 22.62 -4.51 -43.91
C LEU A 518 22.05 -3.84 -45.17
N PRO A 519 21.65 -2.55 -45.11
CA PRO A 519 21.28 -1.81 -46.31
C PRO A 519 22.35 -1.89 -47.40
N GLY A 520 21.93 -2.14 -48.65
CA GLY A 520 22.81 -2.36 -49.80
C GLY A 520 23.27 -3.81 -49.98
N GLN A 521 23.06 -4.70 -49.01
CA GLN A 521 23.31 -6.13 -49.16
C GLN A 521 22.39 -6.73 -50.23
N LYS A 522 22.93 -7.62 -51.06
CA LYS A 522 22.18 -8.32 -52.10
C LYS A 522 21.73 -9.68 -51.58
N LEU A 523 20.44 -9.97 -51.68
CA LEU A 523 19.84 -11.24 -51.31
C LEU A 523 19.18 -11.90 -52.53
N LEU A 524 19.40 -13.20 -52.69
CA LEU A 524 18.70 -14.06 -53.63
C LEU A 524 17.41 -14.55 -52.99
N ILE A 525 16.29 -14.35 -53.69
CA ILE A 525 14.96 -14.76 -53.26
C ILE A 525 14.45 -15.80 -54.27
N PRO A 526 14.52 -17.10 -53.92
CA PRO A 526 13.86 -18.14 -54.70
C PRO A 526 12.34 -17.96 -54.64
N ARG A 527 11.66 -18.27 -55.73
CA ARG A 527 10.19 -18.23 -55.82
C ARG A 527 9.64 -19.58 -56.20
#